data_AF-A0A3E5AXW0-F1
#
_entry.id   AF-A0A3E5AXW0-F1
#
_cell.length_a   1.000
_cell.length_b   1.000
_cell.length_c   1.000
_cell.angle_alpha   90.00
_cell.angle_beta   90.00
_cell.angle_gamma   90.00
#
_symmetry.space_group_name_H-M   'P 1'
#
loop_
_entity.id
_entity.type
_entity.pdbx_description
1 polymer ?
#
loop_
_entity_poly.entity_id
_entity_poly.type
_entity_poly.pdbx_seq_one_letter_code
_entity_poly.pdbx_strand_id
1 'polypeptide(L)'
;MLRIKKLDIFILKSFCTLFMGTFFICLFIFMMQFLWKYVDEMVGKGLEMSVLAQFFFYSALTLVPASLPLAILLAALITFGNFGERFELLAMKAAGISLLKIMRPLIVFIIFICGVSFYFQNVIGPEAQTKLWTLLISMKQKSPELDIPEGVFYDEIEGYNLYVKHKNRKTGMLYDVLIYNFEKGFENAQIIKSDSGRLEMTADKQHLYLHLYDGEQFENLKSQNMNQKNVPYRREAFREKHAIIEFNSDFNMVDAGIMSNQSNSKNMKMLQAGIDSMKVQNDSVGRGYFKEAMNGTYKITADLKKADTLKIEQAHLGEYNVDSLFNVATLSQKQKIISTAVNRAESAGSDWSFKSYNISQTDTSLRRHMTSWHEKLTLSVACLIFFFIGAPLGGIIRKGGLGMPVVVSVLIFIIYYIINNTGYKMARDGQWIVWMGMWTSTAILAPLGAFLTYKSNNDSVVLNADAYVNWFKRILGIRSMRHLFRKEVIIHDPDYTHLPADLQALSADCRAYAEKKALRRAPNYFKLWMAGANDEEIEGINERLESLVDEMSNTKSIHLLNALNNYPIIPVSAHLRPFRNYWLNLACGLLVPIGLFFYFRIWAFRIRLNKDMERIIKTNEDVQKIIETNLK
;
A
#
# COMPACT_ATOMS: atom_id res chain seq x y z
N MET A 1 25.58 -5.99 -37.77
CA MET A 1 26.18 -4.67 -37.47
C MET A 1 25.09 -3.70 -37.01
N LEU A 2 25.07 -3.34 -35.73
CA LEU A 2 24.20 -2.27 -35.20
C LEU A 2 24.74 -0.91 -35.68
N ARG A 3 24.32 -0.47 -36.87
CA ARG A 3 24.63 0.89 -37.35
C ARG A 3 23.74 1.86 -36.58
N ILE A 4 24.29 2.50 -35.55
CA ILE A 4 23.59 3.51 -34.73
C ILE A 4 23.21 4.67 -35.65
N LYS A 5 21.90 4.97 -35.78
CA LYS A 5 21.42 6.07 -36.60
C LYS A 5 21.50 7.39 -35.82
N LYS A 6 21.59 8.54 -36.52
CA LYS A 6 21.57 9.87 -35.88
C LYS A 6 20.33 10.07 -35.00
N LEU A 7 19.17 9.54 -35.42
CA LEU A 7 17.93 9.54 -34.66
C LEU A 7 18.08 8.82 -33.31
N ASP A 8 18.73 7.66 -33.31
CA ASP A 8 18.92 6.85 -32.11
C ASP A 8 19.79 7.59 -31.08
N ILE A 9 20.85 8.27 -31.55
CA ILE A 9 21.73 9.09 -30.72
C ILE A 9 20.97 10.28 -30.14
N PHE A 10 20.15 10.95 -30.96
CA PHE A 10 19.34 12.08 -30.52
C PHE A 10 18.38 11.68 -29.39
N ILE A 11 17.64 10.59 -29.57
CA ILE A 11 16.68 10.08 -28.58
C ILE A 11 17.41 9.65 -27.30
N LEU A 12 18.51 8.91 -27.42
CA LEU A 12 19.29 8.43 -26.29
C LEU A 12 19.91 9.59 -25.51
N LYS A 13 20.44 10.61 -26.18
CA LYS A 13 21.01 11.81 -25.54
C LYS A 13 19.94 12.57 -24.75
N SER A 14 18.80 12.83 -25.37
CA SER A 14 17.68 13.54 -24.72
C SER A 14 17.17 12.79 -23.48
N PHE A 15 16.98 11.48 -23.60
CA PHE A 15 16.55 10.65 -22.47
C PHE A 15 17.61 10.58 -21.37
N CYS A 16 18.87 10.34 -21.70
CA CYS A 16 19.94 10.13 -20.73
C CYS A 16 20.22 11.40 -19.93
N THR A 17 20.27 12.57 -20.59
CA THR A 17 20.39 13.87 -19.89
C THR A 17 19.29 14.07 -18.86
N LEU A 18 18.06 13.73 -19.23
CA LEU A 18 16.93 13.89 -18.33
C LEU A 18 16.92 12.83 -17.23
N PHE A 19 17.24 11.58 -17.56
CA PHE A 19 17.34 10.47 -16.62
C PHE A 19 18.35 10.73 -15.51
N MET A 20 19.54 11.27 -15.80
CA MET A 20 20.49 11.61 -14.73
C MET A 20 19.91 12.67 -13.78
N GLY A 21 19.27 13.72 -14.32
CA GLY A 21 18.64 14.74 -13.50
C GLY A 21 17.53 14.18 -12.60
N THR A 22 16.61 13.39 -13.18
CA THR A 22 15.51 12.78 -12.42
C THR A 22 16.00 11.73 -11.43
N PHE A 23 17.04 10.97 -11.78
CA PHE A 23 17.65 9.99 -10.89
C PHE A 23 18.23 10.63 -9.63
N PHE A 24 19.05 11.67 -9.74
CA PHE A 24 19.60 12.34 -8.56
C PHE A 24 18.52 13.04 -7.73
N ILE A 25 17.50 13.62 -8.36
CA ILE A 25 16.35 14.20 -7.64
C ILE A 25 15.60 13.11 -6.87
N CYS A 26 15.27 11.98 -7.49
CA CYS A 26 14.60 10.86 -6.84
C CYS A 26 15.45 10.28 -5.71
N LEU A 27 16.75 10.06 -5.95
CA LEU A 27 17.69 9.56 -4.95
C LEU A 27 17.75 10.50 -3.74
N PHE A 28 17.81 11.81 -3.98
CA PHE A 28 17.80 12.82 -2.91
C PHE A 28 16.49 12.80 -2.11
N ILE A 29 15.34 12.69 -2.77
CA ILE A 29 14.04 12.59 -2.09
C ILE A 29 13.98 11.35 -1.20
N PHE A 30 14.37 10.18 -1.72
CA PHE A 30 14.41 8.95 -0.92
C PHE A 30 15.42 9.05 0.22
N MET A 31 16.58 9.66 0.00
CA MET A 31 17.60 9.88 1.02
C MET A 31 17.09 10.80 2.13
N MET A 32 16.36 11.87 1.79
CA MET A 32 15.75 12.75 2.79
C MET A 32 14.64 12.06 3.58
N GLN A 33 13.81 11.24 2.92
CA GLN A 33 12.84 10.41 3.62
C GLN A 33 13.53 9.43 4.59
N PHE A 34 14.65 8.84 4.17
CA PHE A 34 15.44 7.93 5.00
C PHE A 34 16.09 8.66 6.18
N LEU A 35 16.67 9.84 5.97
CA LEU A 35 17.25 10.68 7.02
C LEU A 35 16.19 10.98 8.08
N TRP A 36 14.99 11.43 7.69
CA TRP A 36 13.91 11.71 8.63
C TRP A 36 13.53 10.52 9.50
N LYS A 37 13.60 9.30 8.96
CA LYS A 37 13.32 8.08 9.72
C LYS A 37 14.33 7.82 10.84
N TYR A 38 15.59 8.23 10.65
CA TYR A 38 16.70 7.95 11.57
C TYR A 38 17.27 9.22 12.22
N VAL A 39 16.57 10.35 12.13
CA VAL A 39 17.06 11.66 12.60
C VAL A 39 17.34 11.64 14.11
N ASP A 40 16.48 10.97 14.89
CA ASP A 40 16.61 10.85 16.34
C ASP A 40 17.83 10.02 16.75
N GLU A 41 18.27 9.10 15.89
CA GLU A 41 19.46 8.29 16.11
C GLU A 41 20.76 9.06 15.82
N MET A 42 20.68 10.25 15.21
CA MET A 42 21.83 11.03 14.76
C MET A 42 21.95 12.38 15.48
N VAL A 43 20.83 13.07 15.73
CA VAL A 43 20.81 14.43 16.27
C VAL A 43 21.13 14.41 17.76
N GLY A 44 22.07 15.26 18.18
CA GLY A 44 22.43 15.45 19.59
C GLY A 44 23.42 14.44 20.17
N LYS A 45 23.90 13.46 19.38
CA LYS A 45 24.80 12.39 19.85
C LYS A 45 26.31 12.65 19.62
N GLY A 46 26.69 13.87 19.22
CA GLY A 46 28.11 14.23 19.02
C GLY A 46 28.85 13.35 18.00
N LEU A 47 28.16 12.96 16.91
CA LEU A 47 28.73 12.12 15.86
C LEU A 47 29.78 12.89 15.06
N GLU A 48 30.89 12.21 14.74
CA GLU A 48 31.92 12.78 13.88
C GLU A 48 31.39 12.94 12.45
N MET A 49 31.82 14.00 11.75
CA MET A 49 31.40 14.28 10.38
C MET A 49 31.75 13.11 9.42
N SER A 50 32.83 12.38 9.69
CA SER A 50 33.24 11.19 8.92
C SER A 50 32.19 10.07 9.00
N VAL A 51 31.61 9.82 10.18
CA VAL A 51 30.56 8.81 10.40
C VAL A 51 29.27 9.21 9.68
N LEU A 52 28.90 10.49 9.72
CA LEU A 52 27.75 11.01 8.98
C LEU A 52 27.96 10.85 7.46
N ALA A 53 29.15 11.17 6.95
CA ALA A 53 29.46 10.99 5.53
C ALA A 53 29.38 9.52 5.09
N GLN A 54 29.90 8.58 5.90
CA GLN A 54 29.77 7.14 5.64
C GLN A 54 28.31 6.70 5.66
N PHE A 55 27.52 7.18 6.63
CA PHE A 55 26.08 6.91 6.70
C PHE A 55 25.37 7.35 5.42
N PHE A 56 25.58 8.59 4.96
CA PHE A 56 24.97 9.09 3.74
C PHE A 56 25.40 8.31 2.51
N PHE A 57 26.69 7.94 2.43
CA PHE A 57 27.23 7.17 1.33
C PHE A 57 26.58 5.77 1.24
N TYR A 58 26.56 5.02 2.35
CA TYR A 58 25.93 3.69 2.36
C TYR A 58 24.41 3.77 2.19
N SER A 59 23.75 4.79 2.73
CA SER A 59 22.33 5.05 2.52
C SER A 59 22.02 5.33 1.04
N ALA A 60 22.84 6.13 0.37
CA ALA A 60 22.67 6.40 -1.05
C ALA A 60 22.76 5.09 -1.85
N LEU A 61 23.78 4.25 -1.59
CA LEU A 61 23.97 2.98 -2.28
C LEU A 61 22.79 2.00 -2.10
N THR A 62 22.21 1.93 -0.89
CA THR A 62 21.06 1.06 -0.62
C THR A 62 19.77 1.57 -1.28
N LEU A 63 19.64 2.88 -1.48
CA LEU A 63 18.45 3.51 -2.06
C LEU A 63 18.49 3.62 -3.60
N VAL A 64 19.65 3.45 -4.24
CA VAL A 64 19.78 3.48 -5.71
C VAL A 64 18.73 2.59 -6.40
N PRO A 65 18.58 1.29 -6.05
CA PRO A 65 17.61 0.42 -6.73
C PRO A 65 16.17 0.92 -6.62
N ALA A 66 15.76 1.46 -5.47
CA ALA A 66 14.41 1.97 -5.26
C ALA A 66 14.13 3.27 -6.05
N SER A 67 15.17 4.09 -6.26
CA SER A 67 15.06 5.34 -7.01
C SER A 67 15.00 5.15 -8.54
N LEU A 68 15.57 4.08 -9.09
CA LEU A 68 15.68 3.84 -10.53
C LEU A 68 14.32 3.73 -11.26
N PRO A 69 13.34 2.92 -10.83
CA PRO A 69 12.07 2.78 -11.55
C PRO A 69 11.28 4.10 -11.66
N LEU A 70 11.26 4.88 -10.58
CA LEU A 70 10.62 6.19 -10.56
C LEU A 70 11.35 7.19 -11.47
N ALA A 71 12.68 7.23 -11.41
CA ALA A 71 13.49 8.10 -12.26
C ALA A 71 13.29 7.80 -13.75
N ILE A 72 13.23 6.51 -14.12
CA ILE A 72 12.97 6.06 -15.49
C ILE A 72 11.57 6.44 -15.95
N LEU A 73 10.55 6.24 -15.11
CA LEU A 73 9.16 6.63 -15.42
C LEU A 73 9.09 8.13 -15.74
N LEU A 74 9.65 8.95 -14.85
CA LEU A 74 9.62 10.41 -14.96
C LEU A 74 10.42 10.89 -16.18
N ALA A 75 11.63 10.35 -16.39
CA ALA A 75 12.46 10.67 -17.55
C ALA A 75 11.79 10.28 -18.87
N ALA A 76 11.16 9.11 -18.93
CA ALA A 76 10.45 8.65 -20.13
C ALA A 76 9.24 9.53 -20.43
N LEU A 77 8.41 9.84 -19.42
CA LEU A 77 7.24 10.70 -19.57
C LEU A 77 7.61 12.08 -20.09
N ILE A 78 8.60 12.73 -19.49
CA ILE A 78 9.01 14.07 -19.91
C ILE A 78 9.71 14.04 -21.27
N THR A 79 10.55 13.05 -21.55
CA THR A 79 11.26 12.98 -22.84
C THR A 79 10.27 12.82 -24.00
N PHE A 80 9.34 11.87 -23.91
CA PHE A 80 8.33 11.68 -24.95
C PHE A 80 7.25 12.78 -24.94
N GLY A 81 6.98 13.39 -23.78
CA GLY A 81 6.13 14.58 -23.66
C GLY A 81 6.72 15.79 -24.39
N ASN A 82 8.01 16.08 -24.18
CA ASN A 82 8.73 17.15 -24.86
C ASN A 82 8.80 16.91 -26.37
N PHE A 83 9.03 15.67 -26.81
CA PHE A 83 8.96 15.32 -28.23
C PHE A 83 7.55 15.53 -28.81
N GLY A 84 6.51 15.29 -28.02
CA GLY A 84 5.13 15.57 -28.40
C GLY A 84 4.82 17.06 -28.51
N GLU A 85 5.27 17.85 -27.54
CA GLU A 85 5.04 19.29 -27.44
C GLU A 85 5.79 20.07 -28.54
N ARG A 86 7.03 19.67 -28.86
CA ARG A 86 7.83 20.28 -29.93
C ARG A 86 7.49 19.76 -31.33
N PHE A 87 6.43 18.95 -31.46
CA PHE A 87 6.04 18.27 -32.69
C PHE A 87 7.12 17.36 -33.33
N GLU A 88 8.22 17.09 -32.62
CA GLU A 88 9.29 16.19 -33.08
C GLU A 88 8.78 14.75 -33.22
N LEU A 89 7.96 14.29 -32.26
CA LEU A 89 7.33 12.97 -32.30
C LEU A 89 6.36 12.85 -33.49
N LEU A 90 5.62 13.92 -33.78
CA LEU A 90 4.68 13.96 -34.90
C LEU A 90 5.44 13.91 -36.24
N ALA A 91 6.52 14.67 -36.38
CA ALA A 91 7.38 14.64 -37.56
C ALA A 91 8.00 13.25 -37.80
N MET A 92 8.48 12.59 -36.74
CA MET A 92 9.01 11.21 -36.83
C MET A 92 7.95 10.20 -37.29
N LYS A 93 6.72 10.28 -36.75
CA LYS A 93 5.61 9.41 -37.15
C LYS A 93 5.16 9.68 -38.59
N ALA A 94 5.12 10.95 -39.02
CA ALA A 94 4.80 11.34 -40.39
C ALA A 94 5.82 10.81 -41.41
N ALA A 95 7.10 10.65 -41.00
CA ALA A 95 8.14 9.99 -41.80
C ALA A 95 8.00 8.45 -41.85
N GLY A 96 6.90 7.88 -41.34
CA GLY A 96 6.64 6.44 -41.35
C GLY A 96 7.39 5.65 -40.27
N ILE A 97 7.97 6.32 -39.26
CA ILE A 97 8.67 5.67 -38.16
C ILE A 97 7.67 5.37 -37.04
N SER A 98 7.42 4.08 -36.78
CA SER A 98 6.55 3.66 -35.67
C SER A 98 7.15 4.03 -34.30
N LEU A 99 6.28 4.23 -33.31
CA LEU A 99 6.71 4.60 -31.94
C LEU A 99 7.67 3.55 -31.34
N LEU A 100 7.42 2.27 -31.60
CA LEU A 100 8.30 1.18 -31.15
C LEU A 100 9.72 1.27 -31.74
N LYS A 101 9.87 1.76 -32.99
CA LYS A 101 11.20 1.99 -33.59
C LYS A 101 11.92 3.16 -32.93
N ILE A 102 11.19 4.22 -32.57
CA ILE A 102 11.71 5.38 -31.83
C ILE A 102 12.17 4.95 -30.42
N MET A 103 11.40 4.07 -29.76
CA MET A 103 11.73 3.57 -28.42
C MET A 103 12.88 2.54 -28.40
N ARG A 104 13.20 1.88 -29.51
CA ARG A 104 14.20 0.80 -29.58
C ARG A 104 15.56 1.11 -28.93
N PRO A 105 16.25 2.22 -29.22
CA PRO A 105 17.53 2.53 -28.55
C PRO A 105 17.38 2.68 -27.03
N LEU A 106 16.25 3.22 -26.57
CA LEU A 106 15.95 3.33 -25.14
C LEU A 106 15.64 1.97 -24.52
N ILE A 107 14.93 1.07 -25.21
CA ILE A 107 14.68 -0.29 -24.70
C ILE A 107 15.99 -1.02 -24.43
N VAL A 108 16.96 -0.94 -25.35
CA VAL A 108 18.29 -1.53 -25.16
C VAL A 108 19.01 -0.90 -23.96
N PHE A 109 18.95 0.43 -23.84
CA PHE A 109 19.51 1.14 -22.69
C PHE A 109 18.85 0.74 -21.37
N ILE A 110 17.53 0.61 -21.31
CA ILE A 110 16.80 0.22 -20.10
C ILE A 110 17.08 -1.25 -19.73
N ILE A 111 17.22 -2.15 -20.69
CA ILE A 111 17.66 -3.54 -20.42
C ILE A 111 19.05 -3.54 -19.78
N PHE A 112 19.97 -2.68 -20.25
CA PHE A 112 21.27 -2.51 -19.62
C PHE A 112 21.14 -1.97 -18.18
N ILE A 113 20.31 -0.94 -17.95
CA ILE A 113 20.02 -0.42 -16.61
C ILE A 113 19.38 -1.47 -15.69
N CYS A 114 18.53 -2.36 -16.20
CA CYS A 114 17.99 -3.49 -15.42
C CYS A 114 19.12 -4.42 -14.95
N GLY A 115 20.10 -4.71 -15.81
CA GLY A 115 21.28 -5.50 -15.46
C GLY A 115 22.14 -4.82 -14.39
N VAL A 116 22.37 -3.51 -14.53
CA VAL A 116 23.08 -2.71 -13.52
C VAL A 116 22.31 -2.69 -12.20
N SER A 117 20.99 -2.48 -12.23
CA SER A 117 20.13 -2.51 -11.06
C SER A 117 20.19 -3.85 -10.34
N PHE A 118 20.14 -4.96 -11.08
CA PHE A 118 20.27 -6.30 -10.51
C PHE A 118 21.66 -6.51 -9.88
N TYR A 119 22.73 -6.06 -10.55
CA TYR A 119 24.08 -6.11 -9.99
C TYR A 119 24.20 -5.32 -8.69
N PHE A 120 23.65 -4.09 -8.66
CA PHE A 120 23.57 -3.29 -7.44
C PHE A 120 22.81 -4.01 -6.33
N GLN A 121 21.65 -4.61 -6.61
CA GLN A 121 20.87 -5.31 -5.59
C GLN A 121 21.47 -6.64 -5.13
N ASN A 122 22.25 -7.31 -5.98
CA ASN A 122 22.81 -8.62 -5.67
C ASN A 122 24.19 -8.52 -4.99
N VAL A 123 25.00 -7.51 -5.31
CA VAL A 123 26.38 -7.38 -4.82
C VAL A 123 26.54 -6.18 -3.90
N ILE A 124 26.34 -4.97 -4.43
CA ILE A 124 26.62 -3.71 -3.70
C ILE A 124 25.65 -3.48 -2.55
N GLY A 125 24.36 -3.74 -2.77
CA GLY A 125 23.27 -3.50 -1.84
C GLY A 125 23.42 -4.28 -0.53
N PRO A 126 23.64 -5.61 -0.57
CA PRO A 126 23.89 -6.42 0.63
C PRO A 126 25.06 -5.94 1.48
N GLU A 127 26.17 -5.57 0.84
CA GLU A 127 27.36 -5.04 1.52
C GLU A 127 27.06 -3.67 2.15
N ALA A 128 26.47 -2.75 1.38
CA ALA A 128 26.09 -1.43 1.85
C ALA A 128 25.05 -1.50 2.98
N GLN A 129 24.08 -2.42 2.88
CA GLN A 129 23.06 -2.65 3.90
C GLN A 129 23.68 -3.15 5.21
N THR A 130 24.62 -4.09 5.12
CA THR A 130 25.36 -4.60 6.29
C THR A 130 26.10 -3.47 6.99
N LYS A 131 26.89 -2.69 6.24
CA LYS A 131 27.64 -1.54 6.78
C LYS A 131 26.74 -0.45 7.34
N LEU A 132 25.63 -0.16 6.68
CA LEU A 132 24.65 0.83 7.12
C LEU A 132 24.00 0.43 8.45
N TRP A 133 23.57 -0.83 8.58
CA TRP A 133 22.96 -1.32 9.82
C TRP A 133 23.96 -1.45 10.96
N THR A 134 25.18 -1.92 10.70
CA THR A 134 26.23 -1.93 11.74
C THR A 134 26.51 -0.51 12.22
N LEU A 135 26.55 0.47 11.32
CA LEU A 135 26.77 1.87 11.65
C LEU A 135 25.58 2.46 12.44
N LEU A 136 24.34 2.19 12.04
CA LEU A 136 23.12 2.57 12.79
C LEU A 136 23.13 2.02 14.22
N ILE A 137 23.39 0.73 14.40
CA ILE A 137 23.45 0.10 15.74
C ILE A 137 24.57 0.73 16.57
N SER A 138 25.74 0.96 15.96
CA SER A 138 26.88 1.60 16.65
C SER A 138 26.57 3.07 17.03
N MET A 139 25.84 3.82 16.19
CA MET A 139 25.39 5.18 16.51
C MET A 139 24.36 5.18 17.65
N LYS A 140 23.48 4.17 17.69
CA LYS A 140 22.52 3.99 18.79
C LYS A 140 23.24 3.74 20.11
N GLN A 141 24.24 2.88 20.11
CA GLN A 141 25.04 2.54 21.30
C GLN A 141 25.93 3.69 21.79
N LYS A 142 26.33 4.67 20.97
CA LYS A 142 27.26 5.73 21.38
C LYS A 142 26.72 6.70 22.45
N SER A 143 25.40 6.83 22.62
CA SER A 143 24.82 7.79 23.60
C SER A 143 23.50 7.28 24.22
N PRO A 144 23.56 6.29 25.13
CA PRO A 144 22.38 5.73 25.79
C PRO A 144 21.69 6.73 26.76
N GLU A 145 22.42 7.72 27.28
CA GLU A 145 21.90 8.75 28.20
C GLU A 145 20.74 9.58 27.59
N LEU A 146 20.80 9.82 26.28
CA LEU A 146 19.81 10.63 25.58
C LEU A 146 18.50 9.87 25.36
N ASP A 147 18.56 8.53 25.29
CA ASP A 147 17.51 7.66 24.73
C ASP A 147 16.66 6.92 25.78
N ILE A 148 16.91 7.12 27.09
CA ILE A 148 16.06 6.54 28.14
C ILE A 148 14.64 7.13 28.01
N PRO A 149 13.62 6.32 27.66
CA PRO A 149 12.24 6.76 27.52
C PRO A 149 11.58 7.01 28.87
N GLU A 150 10.67 7.98 28.94
CA GLU A 150 9.85 8.21 30.14
C GLU A 150 8.68 7.22 30.19
N GLY A 151 8.44 6.62 31.35
CA GLY A 151 7.32 5.72 31.62
C GLY A 151 7.44 4.32 31.01
N VAL A 152 8.62 3.93 30.52
CA VAL A 152 8.90 2.61 29.94
C VAL A 152 10.21 2.06 30.52
N PHE A 153 10.29 0.74 30.65
CA PHE A 153 11.52 0.04 31.04
C PHE A 153 12.55 0.05 29.89
N TYR A 154 13.77 0.48 30.19
CA TYR A 154 14.91 0.60 29.29
C TYR A 154 15.92 -0.51 29.58
N ASP A 155 16.11 -1.43 28.64
CA ASP A 155 16.90 -2.66 28.77
C ASP A 155 18.16 -2.68 27.88
N GLU A 156 18.57 -1.54 27.32
CA GLU A 156 19.70 -1.47 26.39
C GLU A 156 21.07 -1.39 27.09
N ILE A 157 21.10 -1.17 28.42
CA ILE A 157 22.31 -1.25 29.23
C ILE A 157 22.47 -2.70 29.69
N GLU A 158 23.57 -3.34 29.31
CA GLU A 158 23.79 -4.75 29.63
C GLU A 158 23.74 -5.00 31.14
N GLY A 159 22.88 -5.93 31.57
CA GLY A 159 22.70 -6.27 32.99
C GLY A 159 21.81 -5.31 33.79
N TYR A 160 21.32 -4.21 33.22
CA TYR A 160 20.47 -3.23 33.91
C TYR A 160 19.17 -2.97 33.17
N ASN A 161 18.05 -2.93 33.90
CA ASN A 161 16.77 -2.48 33.36
C ASN A 161 16.29 -1.24 34.15
N LEU A 162 16.24 -0.10 33.47
CA LEU A 162 16.01 1.22 34.05
C LEU A 162 14.61 1.72 33.70
N TYR A 163 13.84 2.16 34.69
CA TYR A 163 12.56 2.84 34.51
C TYR A 163 12.66 4.24 35.10
N VAL A 164 12.26 5.24 34.32
CA VAL A 164 12.24 6.64 34.73
C VAL A 164 10.86 7.19 34.44
N LYS A 165 10.22 7.80 35.44
CA LYS A 165 8.87 8.36 35.25
C LYS A 165 8.89 9.70 34.53
N HIS A 166 9.82 10.58 34.93
CA HIS A 166 9.98 11.91 34.36
C HIS A 166 11.46 12.26 34.20
N LYS A 167 11.81 12.93 33.11
CA LYS A 167 13.20 13.35 32.83
C LYS A 167 13.24 14.83 32.49
N ASN A 168 14.15 15.55 33.13
CA ASN A 168 14.43 16.93 32.76
C ASN A 168 15.55 16.98 31.71
N ARG A 169 15.18 17.23 30.46
CA ARG A 169 16.11 17.28 29.33
C ARG A 169 17.18 18.38 29.41
N LYS A 170 16.96 19.44 30.19
CA LYS A 170 17.92 20.55 30.32
C LYS A 170 19.02 20.27 31.34
N THR A 171 18.69 19.54 32.41
CA THR A 171 19.62 19.25 33.51
C THR A 171 20.15 17.83 33.48
N GLY A 172 19.54 16.93 32.71
CA GLY A 172 19.87 15.49 32.68
C GLY A 172 19.36 14.71 33.90
N MET A 173 18.57 15.35 34.77
CA MET A 173 18.01 14.71 35.96
C MET A 173 16.84 13.79 35.60
N LEU A 174 16.86 12.59 36.17
CA LEU A 174 15.85 11.55 36.10
C LEU A 174 15.09 11.55 37.43
N TYR A 175 13.76 11.46 37.41
CA TYR A 175 12.90 11.45 38.58
C TYR A 175 12.07 10.17 38.66
N ASP A 176 11.81 9.71 39.88
CA ASP A 176 11.15 8.45 40.19
C ASP A 176 11.83 7.30 39.41
N VAL A 177 13.09 7.02 39.77
CA VAL A 177 13.94 6.06 39.08
C VAL A 177 13.82 4.68 39.72
N LEU A 178 13.61 3.64 38.92
CA LEU A 178 13.61 2.25 39.35
C LEU A 178 14.56 1.44 38.48
N ILE A 179 15.52 0.76 39.09
CA ILE A 179 16.56 0.00 38.41
C ILE A 179 16.52 -1.43 38.88
N TYR A 180 16.49 -2.36 37.93
CA TYR A 180 16.77 -3.77 38.17
C TYR A 180 18.19 -4.07 37.71
N ASN A 181 19.06 -4.45 38.63
CA ASN A 181 20.40 -4.93 38.32
C ASN A 181 20.41 -6.47 38.33
N PHE A 182 20.71 -7.06 37.18
CA PHE A 182 20.79 -8.50 36.91
C PHE A 182 22.23 -9.02 36.74
N GLU A 183 23.26 -8.22 37.02
CA GLU A 183 24.68 -8.58 36.88
C GLU A 183 25.03 -9.90 37.62
N LYS A 184 24.38 -10.17 38.76
CA LYS A 184 24.54 -11.40 39.57
C LYS A 184 23.57 -12.53 39.21
N GLY A 185 22.91 -12.42 38.05
CA GLY A 185 21.89 -13.35 37.54
C GLY A 185 20.46 -13.01 37.98
N PHE A 186 19.47 -13.51 37.22
CA PHE A 186 18.04 -13.24 37.43
C PHE A 186 17.52 -13.57 38.84
N GLU A 187 18.08 -14.60 39.48
CA GLU A 187 17.66 -15.04 40.82
C GLU A 187 18.18 -14.13 41.95
N ASN A 188 19.23 -13.34 41.69
CA ASN A 188 19.85 -12.43 42.67
C ASN A 188 19.69 -10.96 42.26
N ALA A 189 18.60 -10.65 41.55
CA ALA A 189 18.35 -9.31 41.07
C ALA A 189 18.30 -8.29 42.22
N GLN A 190 19.06 -7.20 42.08
CA GLN A 190 18.99 -6.08 43.02
C GLN A 190 18.03 -5.04 42.47
N ILE A 191 17.08 -4.59 43.28
CA ILE A 191 16.10 -3.59 42.90
C ILE A 191 16.47 -2.29 43.60
N ILE A 192 16.77 -1.25 42.84
CA ILE A 192 17.12 0.06 43.37
C ILE A 192 16.01 1.03 42.98
N LYS A 193 15.41 1.70 43.96
CA LYS A 193 14.42 2.75 43.74
C LYS A 193 14.95 4.06 44.30
N SER A 194 14.93 5.14 43.53
CA SER A 194 15.34 6.47 44.00
C SER A 194 14.38 7.56 43.55
N ASP A 195 14.29 8.65 44.33
CA ASP A 195 13.47 9.81 43.99
C ASP A 195 14.05 10.57 42.80
N SER A 196 15.37 10.71 42.76
CA SER A 196 16.04 11.25 41.59
C SER A 196 17.37 10.58 41.28
N GLY A 197 17.89 10.83 40.09
CA GLY A 197 19.18 10.32 39.66
C GLY A 197 19.69 11.06 38.43
N ARG A 198 20.94 10.81 38.09
CA ARG A 198 21.60 11.35 36.90
C ARG A 198 22.55 10.30 36.36
N LEU A 199 22.51 10.08 35.05
CA LEU A 199 23.46 9.22 34.37
C LEU A 199 24.46 10.13 33.64
N GLU A 200 25.74 9.97 33.94
CA GLU A 200 26.83 10.71 33.30
C GLU A 200 27.92 9.76 32.83
N MET A 201 28.49 10.01 31.67
CA MET A 201 29.62 9.25 31.18
C MET A 201 30.93 9.80 31.77
N THR A 202 31.80 8.89 32.18
CA THR A 202 33.14 9.24 32.70
C THR A 202 33.96 9.93 31.62
N ALA A 203 34.93 10.78 31.99
CA ALA A 203 35.80 11.50 31.05
C ALA A 203 36.55 10.57 30.08
N ASP A 204 36.94 9.39 30.54
CA ASP A 204 37.58 8.33 29.75
C ASP A 204 36.60 7.59 28.82
N LYS A 205 35.30 7.87 28.98
CA LYS A 205 34.17 7.32 28.23
C LYS A 205 34.08 5.78 28.20
N GLN A 206 34.66 5.13 29.20
CA GLN A 206 34.64 3.67 29.40
C GLN A 206 33.70 3.21 30.52
N HIS A 207 33.06 4.15 31.22
CA HIS A 207 32.14 3.84 32.29
C HIS A 207 30.98 4.84 32.33
N LEU A 208 29.77 4.35 32.55
CA LEU A 208 28.61 5.16 32.89
C LEU A 208 28.54 5.28 34.41
N TYR A 209 28.54 6.51 34.88
CA TYR A 209 28.44 6.89 36.27
C TYR A 209 26.99 7.25 36.59
N LEU A 210 26.34 6.38 37.35
CA LEU A 210 24.97 6.56 37.77
C LEU A 210 24.96 7.17 39.17
N HIS A 211 24.52 8.43 39.27
CA HIS A 211 24.22 9.12 40.51
C HIS A 211 22.76 8.87 40.88
N LEU A 212 22.50 8.40 42.08
CA LEU A 212 21.16 8.21 42.62
C LEU A 212 21.03 8.99 43.92
N TYR A 213 19.92 9.71 44.07
CA TYR A 213 19.63 10.55 45.22
C TYR A 213 18.36 10.07 45.90
N ASP A 214 18.44 9.99 47.23
CA ASP A 214 17.35 9.61 48.14
C ASP A 214 16.58 8.37 47.67
N GLY A 215 17.12 7.20 48.00
CA GLY A 215 16.59 5.93 47.53
C GLY A 215 16.82 4.75 48.45
N GLU A 216 16.32 3.61 48.00
CA GLU A 216 16.39 2.34 48.70
C GLU A 216 16.76 1.24 47.73
N GLN A 217 17.69 0.39 48.13
CA GLN A 217 18.06 -0.83 47.43
C GLN A 217 17.54 -2.04 48.20
N PHE A 218 16.99 -2.98 47.45
CA PHE A 218 16.48 -4.26 47.93
C PHE A 218 17.21 -5.39 47.21
N GLU A 219 17.64 -6.40 47.96
CA GLU A 219 18.15 -7.65 47.41
C GLU A 219 17.75 -8.83 48.30
N ASN A 220 17.55 -10.00 47.68
CA ASN A 220 17.29 -11.23 48.41
C ASN A 220 18.62 -11.89 48.79
N LEU A 221 18.77 -12.26 50.06
CA LEU A 221 19.90 -13.03 50.55
C LEU A 221 19.52 -14.51 50.46
N LYS A 222 20.21 -15.31 49.64
CA LYS A 222 19.95 -16.76 49.60
C LYS A 222 20.27 -17.38 50.97
N SER A 223 19.34 -18.14 51.52
CA SER A 223 19.67 -19.33 52.33
C SER A 223 19.76 -20.52 51.36
N GLN A 224 20.76 -21.38 51.52
CA GLN A 224 21.01 -22.55 50.65
C GLN A 224 19.90 -23.62 50.65
N ASN A 225 18.71 -23.36 51.22
CA ASN A 225 17.64 -24.34 51.38
C ASN A 225 16.30 -23.81 50.87
N MET A 226 15.81 -24.43 49.79
CA MET A 226 14.63 -24.09 48.99
C MET A 226 13.26 -24.19 49.73
N ASN A 227 13.23 -24.42 51.05
CA ASN A 227 12.02 -24.80 51.80
C ASN A 227 11.63 -23.83 52.94
N GLN A 228 12.22 -22.64 53.04
CA GLN A 228 11.78 -21.64 54.03
C GLN A 228 10.78 -20.65 53.41
N LYS A 229 9.59 -20.54 54.02
CA LYS A 229 8.55 -19.54 53.66
C LYS A 229 9.00 -18.08 53.82
N ASN A 230 10.18 -17.82 54.39
CA ASN A 230 10.68 -16.48 54.68
C ASN A 230 12.09 -16.33 54.11
N VAL A 231 12.22 -15.69 52.96
CA VAL A 231 13.53 -15.40 52.34
C VAL A 231 14.09 -14.16 53.03
N PRO A 232 15.26 -14.24 53.70
CA PRO A 232 15.87 -13.06 54.29
C PRO A 232 16.23 -12.08 53.16
N TYR A 233 15.91 -10.80 53.35
CA TYR A 233 16.23 -9.75 52.40
C TYR A 233 17.12 -8.70 53.06
N ARG A 234 17.95 -8.04 52.26
CA ARG A 234 18.71 -6.87 52.66
C ARG A 234 18.06 -5.64 52.03
N ARG A 235 17.76 -4.66 52.87
CA ARG A 235 17.32 -3.32 52.46
C ARG A 235 18.38 -2.31 52.88
N GLU A 236 18.84 -1.51 51.94
CA GLU A 236 19.81 -0.43 52.16
C GLU A 236 19.15 0.89 51.76
N ALA A 237 18.97 1.80 52.72
CA ALA A 237 18.51 3.16 52.44
C ALA A 237 19.71 4.09 52.29
N PHE A 238 19.72 4.93 51.26
CA PHE A 238 20.82 5.83 50.95
C PHE A 238 20.30 7.23 50.62
N ARG A 239 21.07 8.25 51.02
CA ARG A 239 20.84 9.64 50.56
C ARG A 239 21.51 9.92 49.22
N GLU A 240 22.69 9.36 49.03
CA GLU A 240 23.43 9.44 47.78
C GLU A 240 24.08 8.08 47.53
N LYS A 241 23.96 7.58 46.30
CA LYS A 241 24.58 6.34 45.86
C LYS A 241 25.13 6.52 44.46
N HIS A 242 26.33 6.01 44.27
CA HIS A 242 26.99 6.00 42.97
C HIS A 242 27.21 4.55 42.54
N ALA A 243 26.83 4.26 41.30
CA ALA A 243 27.15 3.01 40.65
C ALA A 243 27.95 3.30 39.38
N ILE A 244 29.02 2.54 39.17
CA ILE A 244 29.81 2.59 37.96
C ILE A 244 29.40 1.37 37.15
N ILE A 245 28.90 1.61 35.95
CA ILE A 245 28.56 0.57 34.99
C ILE A 245 29.67 0.59 33.94
N GLU A 246 30.35 -0.54 33.75
CA GLU A 246 31.31 -0.67 32.66
C GLU A 246 30.60 -0.44 31.33
N PHE A 247 31.10 0.53 30.55
CA PHE A 247 30.44 0.95 29.32
C PHE A 247 31.45 1.54 28.34
N ASN A 248 31.80 0.78 27.32
CA ASN A 248 32.73 1.27 26.30
C ASN A 248 31.99 2.12 25.26
N SER A 249 32.20 3.44 25.28
CA SER A 249 31.61 4.37 24.31
C SER A 249 32.51 4.69 23.10
N ASP A 250 33.74 4.12 23.06
CA ASP A 250 34.54 4.23 21.85
C ASP A 250 33.75 3.62 20.70
N PHE A 251 33.65 4.37 19.60
CA PHE A 251 32.92 3.93 18.43
C PHE A 251 33.65 2.73 17.82
N ASN A 252 33.30 1.55 18.29
CA ASN A 252 33.70 0.29 17.71
C ASN A 252 32.53 -0.16 16.85
N MET A 253 32.79 -0.25 15.54
CA MET A 253 31.79 -0.74 14.62
C MET A 253 31.39 -2.15 15.07
N VAL A 254 30.12 -2.32 15.42
CA VAL A 254 29.57 -3.61 15.82
C VAL A 254 29.90 -4.66 14.75
N ASP A 255 30.25 -5.86 15.20
CA ASP A 255 30.63 -6.94 14.29
C ASP A 255 29.55 -7.16 13.23
N ALA A 256 29.98 -7.24 11.97
CA ALA A 256 29.11 -7.46 10.84
C ALA A 256 28.40 -8.83 10.91
N GLY A 257 28.92 -9.76 11.72
CA GLY A 257 28.31 -11.05 12.02
C GLY A 257 26.88 -10.96 12.54
N ILE A 258 26.49 -9.88 13.25
CA ILE A 258 25.11 -9.70 13.74
C ILE A 258 24.11 -9.62 12.56
N MET A 259 24.53 -9.06 11.43
CA MET A 259 23.71 -8.92 10.22
C MET A 259 23.68 -10.19 9.36
N SER A 260 24.50 -11.20 9.66
CA SER A 260 24.59 -12.43 8.85
C SER A 260 23.28 -13.23 8.79
N ASN A 261 22.41 -13.10 9.79
CA ASN A 261 21.11 -13.77 9.81
C ASN A 261 19.99 -12.98 9.11
N GLN A 262 20.19 -11.70 8.82
CA GLN A 262 19.19 -10.91 8.10
C GLN A 262 19.13 -11.29 6.61
N SER A 263 17.95 -11.23 6.01
CA SER A 263 17.77 -11.54 4.59
C SER A 263 18.30 -10.43 3.69
N ASN A 264 18.19 -9.17 4.12
CA ASN A 264 18.54 -8.01 3.30
C ASN A 264 20.06 -7.78 3.14
N SER A 265 20.87 -8.40 4.00
CA SER A 265 22.35 -8.38 3.95
C SER A 265 22.95 -9.49 3.07
N LYS A 266 22.11 -10.32 2.44
CA LYS A 266 22.55 -11.47 1.64
C LYS A 266 22.41 -11.23 0.14
N ASN A 267 23.36 -11.79 -0.61
CA ASN A 267 23.24 -11.95 -2.05
C ASN A 267 22.29 -13.12 -2.40
N MET A 268 21.93 -13.24 -3.67
CA MET A 268 20.97 -14.25 -4.14
C MET A 268 21.42 -15.70 -3.85
N LYS A 269 22.72 -15.98 -3.96
CA LYS A 269 23.27 -17.33 -3.71
C LYS A 269 23.19 -17.69 -2.23
N MET A 270 23.56 -16.76 -1.35
CA MET A 270 23.46 -16.92 0.10
C MET A 270 22.01 -17.04 0.55
N LEU A 271 21.08 -16.30 -0.07
CA LEU A 271 19.65 -16.44 0.17
C LEU A 271 19.15 -17.84 -0.21
N GLN A 272 19.54 -18.34 -1.39
CA GLN A 272 19.15 -19.68 -1.84
C GLN A 272 19.67 -20.77 -0.88
N ALA A 273 20.96 -20.71 -0.52
CA ALA A 273 21.55 -21.64 0.43
C ALA A 273 20.84 -21.59 1.80
N GLY A 274 20.47 -20.39 2.26
CA GLY A 274 19.67 -20.21 3.47
C GLY A 274 18.27 -20.81 3.37
N ILE A 275 17.58 -20.61 2.26
CA ILE A 275 16.24 -21.18 1.98
C ILE A 275 16.32 -22.70 2.00
N ASP A 276 17.29 -23.29 1.31
CA ASP A 276 17.45 -24.74 1.22
C ASP A 276 17.76 -25.35 2.60
N SER A 277 18.70 -24.74 3.35
CA SER A 277 19.05 -25.17 4.70
C SER A 277 17.86 -25.09 5.67
N MET A 278 17.15 -23.95 5.69
CA MET A 278 15.99 -23.76 6.59
C MET A 278 14.84 -24.70 6.22
N LYS A 279 14.64 -24.98 4.94
CA LYS A 279 13.61 -25.92 4.48
C LYS A 279 13.93 -27.35 4.95
N VAL A 280 15.18 -27.80 4.77
CA VAL A 280 15.62 -29.12 5.25
C VAL A 280 15.51 -29.21 6.77
N GLN A 281 15.90 -28.16 7.49
CA GLN A 281 15.77 -28.10 8.94
C GLN A 281 14.30 -28.22 9.39
N ASN A 282 13.40 -27.46 8.76
CA ASN A 282 11.97 -27.47 9.09
C ASN A 282 11.34 -28.84 8.79
N ASP A 283 11.68 -29.45 7.64
CA ASP A 283 11.22 -30.79 7.28
C ASP A 283 11.71 -31.86 8.27
N SER A 284 12.97 -31.76 8.72
CA SER A 284 13.55 -32.68 9.69
C SER A 284 12.90 -32.53 11.08
N VAL A 285 12.74 -31.28 11.55
CA VAL A 285 12.09 -30.99 12.84
C VAL A 285 10.63 -31.43 12.82
N GLY A 286 9.90 -31.15 11.74
CA GLY A 286 8.52 -31.60 11.56
C GLY A 286 8.37 -33.11 11.58
N ARG A 287 9.27 -33.86 10.92
CA ARG A 287 9.31 -35.33 11.01
C ARG A 287 9.62 -35.83 12.42
N GLY A 288 10.50 -35.14 13.13
CA GLY A 288 10.82 -35.40 14.53
C GLY A 288 9.57 -35.28 15.42
N TYR A 289 8.87 -34.15 15.33
CA TYR A 289 7.64 -33.90 16.08
C TYR A 289 6.53 -34.88 15.71
N PHE A 290 6.40 -35.25 14.43
CA PHE A 290 5.46 -36.27 14.01
C PHE A 290 5.75 -37.63 14.67
N LYS A 291 7.02 -38.07 14.64
CA LYS A 291 7.43 -39.33 15.26
C LYS A 291 7.25 -39.32 16.78
N GLU A 292 7.54 -38.19 17.42
CA GLU A 292 7.33 -37.99 18.85
C GLU A 292 5.84 -38.06 19.21
N ALA A 293 4.98 -37.36 18.47
CA ALA A 293 3.53 -37.39 18.67
C ALA A 293 2.97 -38.82 18.53
N MET A 294 3.40 -39.54 17.48
CA MET A 294 3.03 -40.94 17.24
C MET A 294 3.49 -41.88 18.37
N ASN A 295 4.67 -41.63 18.95
CA ASN A 295 5.23 -42.45 20.03
C ASN A 295 4.74 -42.07 21.43
N GLY A 296 4.14 -40.88 21.59
CA GLY A 296 3.57 -40.38 22.83
C GLY A 296 2.07 -40.67 22.90
N THR A 297 1.26 -39.65 22.62
CA THR A 297 -0.21 -39.65 22.77
C THR A 297 -0.91 -40.81 22.05
N TYR A 298 -0.37 -41.24 20.91
CA TYR A 298 -0.99 -42.28 20.07
C TYR A 298 -0.40 -43.68 20.29
N LYS A 299 0.64 -43.81 21.11
CA LYS A 299 1.21 -45.12 21.44
C LYS A 299 0.42 -45.74 22.58
N ILE A 300 -0.19 -46.88 22.31
CA ILE A 300 -0.79 -47.73 23.34
C ILE A 300 0.37 -48.26 24.20
N THR A 301 0.59 -47.66 25.37
CA THR A 301 1.49 -48.17 26.40
C THR A 301 0.80 -49.31 27.14
N ALA A 302 0.65 -50.44 26.46
CA ALA A 302 0.38 -51.70 27.12
C ALA A 302 1.69 -52.50 27.14
N ASP A 303 2.19 -52.81 28.33
CA ASP A 303 3.23 -53.81 28.54
C ASP A 303 2.58 -55.19 28.32
N LEU A 304 2.37 -55.51 27.04
CA LEU A 304 1.61 -56.69 26.63
C LEU A 304 2.43 -57.93 26.97
N LYS A 305 1.94 -58.72 27.93
CA LYS A 305 2.50 -60.04 28.19
C LYS A 305 2.02 -61.00 27.11
N LYS A 306 2.74 -62.10 26.89
CA LYS A 306 2.40 -63.12 25.88
C LYS A 306 0.97 -63.71 26.05
N ALA A 307 0.41 -63.64 27.26
CA ALA A 307 -0.96 -64.03 27.57
C ALA A 307 -2.03 -62.99 27.16
N ASP A 308 -1.66 -61.72 27.01
CA ASP A 308 -2.56 -60.64 26.62
C ASP A 308 -2.78 -60.60 25.10
N THR A 309 -1.86 -61.17 24.32
CA THR A 309 -1.99 -61.30 22.85
C THR A 309 -3.23 -62.10 22.43
N LEU A 310 -3.53 -63.21 23.12
CA LEU A 310 -4.73 -64.02 22.91
C LEU A 310 -6.03 -63.28 23.28
N LYS A 311 -5.97 -62.39 24.28
CA LYS A 311 -7.11 -61.57 24.71
C LYS A 311 -7.39 -60.42 23.74
N ILE A 312 -6.36 -59.88 23.09
CA ILE A 312 -6.50 -58.83 22.08
C ILE A 312 -7.13 -59.38 20.79
N GLU A 313 -6.75 -60.59 20.38
CA GLU A 313 -7.33 -61.25 19.19
C GLU A 313 -8.82 -61.57 19.38
N GLN A 314 -9.23 -61.82 20.63
CA GLN A 314 -10.63 -62.01 21.04
C GLN A 314 -11.35 -60.70 21.40
N ALA A 315 -10.63 -59.59 21.54
CA ALA A 315 -11.21 -58.31 21.87
C ALA A 315 -11.81 -57.66 20.62
N HIS A 316 -13.14 -57.72 20.50
CA HIS A 316 -13.83 -56.82 19.60
C HIS A 316 -13.66 -55.38 20.12
N LEU A 317 -12.97 -54.53 19.36
CA LEU A 317 -12.87 -53.09 19.59
C LEU A 317 -14.27 -52.45 19.39
N GLY A 318 -15.16 -52.67 20.35
CA GLY A 318 -16.41 -51.90 20.46
C GLY A 318 -16.15 -50.49 20.98
N GLU A 319 -17.11 -49.59 20.78
CA GLU A 319 -17.10 -48.26 21.41
C GLU A 319 -17.04 -48.43 22.94
N TYR A 320 -15.94 -48.00 23.55
CA TYR A 320 -15.81 -47.96 25.00
C TYR A 320 -16.47 -46.68 25.53
N ASN A 321 -17.48 -46.82 26.38
CA ASN A 321 -18.13 -45.67 27.01
C ASN A 321 -17.30 -45.21 28.23
N VAL A 322 -16.44 -44.21 28.01
CA VAL A 322 -15.57 -43.61 29.04
C VAL A 322 -16.39 -43.06 30.21
N ASP A 323 -17.57 -42.51 29.94
CA ASP A 323 -18.42 -41.88 30.95
C ASP A 323 -18.97 -42.91 31.93
N SER A 324 -19.33 -44.10 31.44
CA SER A 324 -19.77 -45.21 32.29
C SER A 324 -18.65 -45.65 33.25
N LEU A 325 -17.42 -45.82 32.74
CA LEU A 325 -16.25 -46.19 33.55
C LEU A 325 -15.89 -45.11 34.57
N PHE A 326 -15.99 -43.84 34.19
CA PHE A 326 -15.76 -42.72 35.08
C PHE A 326 -16.81 -42.66 36.19
N ASN A 327 -18.10 -42.90 35.86
CA ASN A 327 -19.20 -42.82 36.80
C ASN A 327 -19.12 -43.87 37.92
N VAL A 328 -18.60 -45.06 37.62
CA VAL A 328 -18.40 -46.18 38.56
C VAL A 328 -17.23 -45.92 39.54
N ALA A 329 -16.31 -45.00 39.22
CA ALA A 329 -15.14 -44.71 40.07
C ALA A 329 -15.52 -43.97 41.38
N THR A 330 -14.71 -44.17 42.43
CA THR A 330 -14.89 -43.47 43.72
C THR A 330 -14.58 -41.97 43.61
N LEU A 331 -15.06 -41.15 44.55
CA LEU A 331 -14.82 -39.69 44.54
C LEU A 331 -13.33 -39.33 44.46
N SER A 332 -12.48 -40.02 45.24
CA SER A 332 -11.02 -39.82 45.23
C SER A 332 -10.39 -40.23 43.89
N GLN A 333 -10.86 -41.33 43.28
CA GLN A 333 -10.43 -41.75 41.95
C GLN A 333 -10.86 -40.74 40.87
N LYS A 334 -12.10 -40.24 40.92
CA LYS A 334 -12.61 -39.21 40.01
C LYS A 334 -11.74 -37.95 40.07
N GLN A 335 -11.43 -37.45 41.27
CA GLN A 335 -10.56 -36.29 41.44
C GLN A 335 -9.15 -36.53 40.89
N LYS A 336 -8.56 -37.70 41.13
CA LYS A 336 -7.24 -38.08 40.58
C LYS A 336 -7.25 -38.21 39.05
N ILE A 337 -8.31 -38.78 38.48
CA ILE A 337 -8.48 -38.91 37.03
C ILE A 337 -8.58 -37.52 36.41
N ILE A 338 -9.43 -36.63 36.95
CA ILE A 338 -9.58 -35.26 36.46
C ILE A 338 -8.26 -34.50 36.57
N SER A 339 -7.59 -34.51 37.73
CA SER A 339 -6.34 -33.76 37.90
C SER A 339 -5.23 -34.27 36.97
N THR A 340 -5.13 -35.59 36.78
CA THR A 340 -4.18 -36.18 35.83
C THR A 340 -4.53 -35.81 34.38
N ALA A 341 -5.82 -35.80 34.02
CA ALA A 341 -6.28 -35.42 32.70
C ALA A 341 -6.01 -33.95 32.40
N VAL A 342 -6.32 -33.06 33.35
CA VAL A 342 -6.02 -31.62 33.26
C VAL A 342 -4.53 -31.40 33.11
N ASN A 343 -3.71 -31.96 34.01
CA ASN A 343 -2.24 -31.81 33.95
C ASN A 343 -1.66 -32.31 32.62
N ARG A 344 -2.17 -33.43 32.08
CA ARG A 344 -1.75 -33.96 30.77
C ARG A 344 -2.18 -33.06 29.63
N ALA A 345 -3.41 -32.54 29.65
CA ALA A 345 -3.92 -31.64 28.63
C ALA A 345 -3.16 -30.30 28.62
N GLU A 346 -2.88 -29.74 29.80
CA GLU A 346 -2.09 -28.51 29.95
C GLU A 346 -0.64 -28.72 29.48
N SER A 347 -0.02 -29.84 29.88
CA SER A 347 1.35 -30.19 29.45
C SER A 347 1.44 -30.41 27.93
N ALA A 348 0.44 -31.06 27.33
CA ALA A 348 0.37 -31.23 25.89
C ALA A 348 0.16 -29.87 25.20
N GLY A 349 -0.73 -29.02 25.72
CA GLY A 349 -0.97 -27.68 25.19
C GLY A 349 0.27 -26.80 25.22
N SER A 350 1.03 -26.82 26.31
CA SER A 350 2.28 -26.06 26.43
C SER A 350 3.38 -26.58 25.50
N ASP A 351 3.52 -27.90 25.37
CA ASP A 351 4.45 -28.54 24.43
C ASP A 351 4.12 -28.18 22.97
N TRP A 352 2.84 -28.29 22.56
CA TRP A 352 2.41 -27.91 21.22
C TRP A 352 2.58 -26.41 20.95
N SER A 353 2.34 -25.57 21.96
CA SER A 353 2.60 -24.12 21.86
C SER A 353 4.07 -23.82 21.61
N PHE A 354 4.97 -24.47 22.35
CA PHE A 354 6.42 -24.32 22.18
C PHE A 354 6.90 -24.83 20.80
N LYS A 355 6.41 -26.00 20.36
CA LYS A 355 6.72 -26.56 19.02
C LYS A 355 6.21 -25.65 17.90
N SER A 356 4.99 -25.13 18.03
CA SER A 356 4.41 -24.17 17.09
C SER A 356 5.21 -22.88 17.01
N TYR A 357 5.66 -22.34 18.14
CA TYR A 357 6.48 -21.14 18.20
C TYR A 357 7.81 -21.32 17.43
N ASN A 358 8.53 -22.42 17.67
CA ASN A 358 9.79 -22.71 16.98
C ASN A 358 9.63 -22.85 15.45
N ILE A 359 8.57 -23.56 15.02
CA ILE A 359 8.26 -23.70 13.59
C ILE A 359 7.90 -22.34 12.98
N SER A 360 7.01 -21.57 13.64
CA SER A 360 6.55 -20.28 13.15
C SER A 360 7.68 -19.25 13.01
N GLN A 361 8.65 -19.25 13.94
CA GLN A 361 9.84 -18.41 13.83
C GLN A 361 10.69 -18.78 12.61
N THR A 362 10.97 -20.08 12.44
CA THR A 362 11.76 -20.59 11.31
C THR A 362 11.08 -20.29 9.98
N ASP A 363 9.76 -20.53 9.91
CA ASP A 363 8.94 -20.27 8.74
C ASP A 363 8.86 -18.76 8.40
N THR A 364 8.79 -17.90 9.42
CA THR A 364 8.87 -16.45 9.21
C THR A 364 10.24 -16.04 8.65
N SER A 365 11.33 -16.62 9.14
CA SER A 365 12.68 -16.38 8.59
C SER A 365 12.81 -16.89 7.16
N LEU A 366 12.26 -18.07 6.87
CA LEU A 366 12.20 -18.67 5.54
C LEU A 366 11.47 -17.76 4.55
N ARG A 367 10.27 -17.29 4.91
CA ARG A 367 9.49 -16.35 4.11
C ARG A 367 10.25 -15.07 3.83
N ARG A 368 10.93 -14.49 4.83
CA ARG A 368 11.76 -13.28 4.65
C ARG A 368 12.88 -13.49 3.63
N HIS A 369 13.55 -14.64 3.66
CA HIS A 369 14.59 -14.97 2.68
C HIS A 369 14.00 -15.15 1.28
N MET A 370 12.87 -15.85 1.15
CA MET A 370 12.18 -15.99 -0.13
C MET A 370 11.68 -14.65 -0.69
N THR A 371 11.15 -13.76 0.16
CA THR A 371 10.70 -12.42 -0.27
C THR A 371 11.88 -11.59 -0.77
N SER A 372 12.99 -11.55 -0.01
CA SER A 372 14.19 -10.80 -0.42
C SER A 372 14.81 -11.36 -1.70
N TRP A 373 14.71 -12.68 -1.93
CA TRP A 373 15.15 -13.30 -3.18
C TRP A 373 14.35 -12.77 -4.37
N HIS A 374 13.02 -12.79 -4.28
CA HIS A 374 12.16 -12.28 -5.35
C HIS A 374 12.25 -10.76 -5.53
N GLU A 375 12.41 -10.00 -4.44
CA GLU A 375 12.54 -8.55 -4.47
C GLU A 375 13.69 -8.10 -5.37
N LYS A 376 14.85 -8.77 -5.30
CA LYS A 376 16.01 -8.48 -6.16
C LYS A 376 15.69 -8.55 -7.66
N LEU A 377 14.74 -9.41 -8.04
CA LEU A 377 14.31 -9.57 -9.43
C LEU A 377 13.21 -8.57 -9.80
N THR A 378 12.17 -8.46 -8.96
CA THR A 378 10.98 -7.66 -9.27
C THR A 378 11.32 -6.18 -9.37
N LEU A 379 12.26 -5.69 -8.55
CA LEU A 379 12.69 -4.29 -8.57
C LEU A 379 13.51 -3.94 -9.83
N SER A 380 14.33 -4.88 -10.31
CA SER A 380 15.04 -4.72 -11.59
C SER A 380 14.08 -4.78 -12.79
N VAL A 381 13.11 -5.70 -12.78
CA VAL A 381 12.08 -5.81 -13.82
C VAL A 381 11.16 -4.59 -13.83
N ALA A 382 10.89 -3.99 -12.67
CA ALA A 382 10.07 -2.78 -12.57
C ALA A 382 10.62 -1.66 -13.45
N CYS A 383 11.94 -1.48 -13.56
CA CYS A 383 12.56 -0.47 -14.44
C CYS A 383 12.07 -0.57 -15.89
N LEU A 384 11.94 -1.79 -16.41
CA LEU A 384 11.44 -2.05 -17.76
C LEU A 384 9.93 -1.77 -17.87
N ILE A 385 9.14 -2.23 -16.90
CA ILE A 385 7.69 -2.00 -16.88
C ILE A 385 7.36 -0.50 -16.84
N PHE A 386 8.05 0.24 -15.97
CA PHE A 386 7.86 1.68 -15.83
C PHE A 386 8.27 2.45 -17.09
N PHE A 387 9.31 2.00 -17.81
CA PHE A 387 9.63 2.57 -19.12
C PHE A 387 8.49 2.37 -20.13
N PHE A 388 7.94 1.16 -20.22
CA PHE A 388 6.82 0.84 -21.12
C PHE A 388 5.48 1.46 -20.71
N ILE A 389 5.36 1.95 -19.48
CA ILE A 389 4.23 2.80 -19.09
C ILE A 389 4.52 4.25 -19.44
N GLY A 390 5.71 4.75 -19.09
CA GLY A 390 6.07 6.16 -19.21
C GLY A 390 6.21 6.65 -20.65
N ALA A 391 6.93 5.91 -21.50
CA ALA A 391 7.17 6.31 -22.88
C ALA A 391 5.89 6.50 -23.73
N PRO A 392 4.95 5.53 -23.78
CA PRO A 392 3.72 5.72 -24.55
C PRO A 392 2.80 6.78 -23.95
N LEU A 393 2.76 6.91 -22.62
CA LEU A 393 1.92 7.88 -21.95
C LEU A 393 2.44 9.32 -22.13
N GLY A 394 3.76 9.50 -22.15
CA GLY A 394 4.40 10.79 -22.47
C GLY A 394 4.08 11.25 -23.89
N GLY A 395 4.12 10.34 -24.87
CA GLY A 395 3.74 10.67 -26.26
C GLY A 395 2.24 11.01 -26.44
N ILE A 396 1.39 10.58 -25.52
CA ILE A 396 -0.05 10.88 -25.52
C ILE A 396 -0.34 12.23 -24.85
N ILE A 397 0.32 12.53 -23.74
CA ILE A 397 0.15 13.78 -22.97
C ILE A 397 0.94 14.91 -23.68
N ARG A 398 0.42 15.37 -24.82
CA ARG A 398 1.04 16.40 -25.68
C ARG A 398 0.92 17.84 -25.13
N LYS A 399 0.09 18.07 -24.11
CA LYS A 399 -0.22 19.40 -23.53
C LYS A 399 -0.25 19.32 -22.01
N GLY A 400 0.42 20.26 -21.32
CA GLY A 400 0.42 20.34 -19.86
C GLY A 400 1.69 20.88 -19.19
N GLY A 401 2.71 21.31 -19.94
CA GLY A 401 3.99 21.76 -19.40
C GLY A 401 4.74 20.67 -18.62
N LEU A 402 5.83 21.03 -17.95
CA LEU A 402 6.65 20.09 -17.16
C LEU A 402 5.90 19.48 -15.96
N GLY A 403 4.82 20.11 -15.47
CA GLY A 403 4.12 19.70 -14.26
C GLY A 403 3.21 18.46 -14.42
N MET A 404 2.46 18.36 -15.51
CA MET A 404 1.51 17.25 -15.72
C MET A 404 2.19 15.87 -15.79
N PRO A 405 3.30 15.68 -16.53
CA PRO A 405 4.06 14.43 -16.53
C PRO A 405 4.51 14.00 -15.12
N VAL A 406 4.96 14.97 -14.29
CA VAL A 406 5.40 14.69 -12.93
C VAL A 406 4.24 14.18 -12.07
N VAL A 407 3.10 14.88 -12.06
CA VAL A 407 1.93 14.46 -11.25
C VAL A 407 1.45 13.07 -11.65
N VAL A 408 1.36 12.78 -12.95
CA VAL A 408 0.93 11.48 -13.43
C VAL A 408 1.94 10.38 -13.09
N SER A 409 3.24 10.67 -13.18
CA SER A 409 4.31 9.74 -12.78
C SER A 409 4.22 9.37 -11.29
N VAL A 410 4.01 10.37 -10.44
CA VAL A 410 3.88 10.21 -8.98
C VAL A 410 2.64 9.38 -8.66
N LEU A 411 1.51 9.65 -9.30
CA LEU A 411 0.27 8.89 -9.08
C LEU A 411 0.43 7.42 -9.47
N ILE A 412 0.99 7.13 -10.65
CA ILE A 412 1.26 5.75 -11.09
C ILE A 412 2.23 5.06 -10.14
N PHE A 413 3.27 5.76 -9.68
CA PHE A 413 4.22 5.22 -8.72
C PHE A 413 3.60 4.95 -7.34
N ILE A 414 2.71 5.82 -6.85
CA ILE A 414 1.97 5.60 -5.60
C ILE A 414 1.12 4.34 -5.71
N ILE A 415 0.40 4.14 -6.82
CA ILE A 415 -0.41 2.93 -7.04
C ILE A 415 0.49 1.69 -7.05
N TYR A 416 1.62 1.73 -7.77
CA TYR A 416 2.61 0.67 -7.74
C TYR A 416 3.10 0.38 -6.32
N TYR A 417 3.50 1.42 -5.57
CA TYR A 417 4.06 1.29 -4.24
C TYR A 417 3.07 0.68 -3.26
N ILE A 418 1.80 1.10 -3.31
CA ILE A 418 0.72 0.54 -2.47
C ILE A 418 0.52 -0.95 -2.79
N ILE A 419 0.40 -1.31 -4.06
CA ILE A 419 0.19 -2.71 -4.47
C ILE A 419 1.40 -3.56 -4.09
N ASN A 420 2.61 -3.09 -4.40
CA ASN A 420 3.86 -3.79 -4.12
C ASN A 420 4.07 -4.02 -2.62
N ASN A 421 3.86 -2.98 -1.79
CA ASN A 421 4.01 -3.09 -0.35
C ASN A 421 2.91 -3.97 0.27
N THR A 422 1.69 -3.94 -0.28
CA THR A 422 0.61 -4.86 0.13
C THR A 422 0.98 -6.30 -0.20
N GLY A 423 1.43 -6.59 -1.42
CA GLY A 423 1.88 -7.92 -1.84
C GLY A 423 3.06 -8.43 -1.01
N TYR A 424 4.05 -7.57 -0.76
CA TYR A 424 5.20 -7.87 0.11
C TYR A 424 4.75 -8.21 1.54
N LYS A 425 3.86 -7.40 2.13
CA LYS A 425 3.34 -7.64 3.49
C LYS A 425 2.56 -8.95 3.56
N MET A 426 1.66 -9.21 2.62
CA MET A 426 0.87 -10.44 2.57
C MET A 426 1.75 -11.69 2.38
N ALA A 427 2.82 -11.61 1.57
CA ALA A 427 3.80 -12.67 1.41
C ALA A 427 4.62 -12.92 2.69
N ARG A 428 5.10 -11.84 3.32
CA ARG A 428 5.94 -11.91 4.54
C ARG A 428 5.16 -12.48 5.73
N ASP A 429 3.90 -12.07 5.88
CA ASP A 429 3.03 -12.46 6.99
C ASP A 429 2.39 -13.85 6.77
N GLY A 430 2.72 -14.53 5.65
CA GLY A 430 2.29 -15.90 5.37
C GLY A 430 0.84 -16.05 4.92
N GLN A 431 0.15 -14.94 4.63
CA GLN A 431 -1.24 -14.96 4.13
C GLN A 431 -1.29 -15.43 2.67
N TRP A 432 -0.33 -14.98 1.87
CA TRP A 432 -0.21 -15.34 0.46
C TRP A 432 1.08 -16.12 0.21
N ILE A 433 1.07 -16.96 -0.84
CA ILE A 433 2.28 -17.64 -1.31
C ILE A 433 3.30 -16.57 -1.75
N VAL A 434 4.56 -16.73 -1.35
CA VAL A 434 5.60 -15.71 -1.49
C VAL A 434 5.76 -15.22 -2.93
N TRP A 435 5.87 -16.13 -3.90
CA TRP A 435 6.04 -15.74 -5.30
C TRP A 435 4.82 -14.97 -5.84
N MET A 436 3.60 -15.32 -5.43
CA MET A 436 2.39 -14.60 -5.86
C MET A 436 2.41 -13.19 -5.29
N GLY A 437 2.64 -13.04 -3.98
CA GLY A 437 2.66 -11.74 -3.32
C GLY A 437 3.70 -10.79 -3.92
N MET A 438 4.92 -11.26 -4.15
CA MET A 438 6.01 -10.42 -4.67
C MET A 438 5.82 -10.00 -6.14
N TRP A 439 5.17 -10.83 -6.97
CA TRP A 439 4.98 -10.55 -8.39
C TRP A 439 3.66 -9.84 -8.72
N THR A 440 2.79 -9.61 -7.74
CA THR A 440 1.47 -8.98 -7.94
C THR A 440 1.53 -7.62 -8.64
N SER A 441 2.42 -6.74 -8.19
CA SER A 441 2.61 -5.41 -8.78
C SER A 441 3.00 -5.51 -10.26
N THR A 442 3.90 -6.43 -10.59
CA THR A 442 4.33 -6.73 -11.97
C THR A 442 3.20 -7.34 -12.79
N ALA A 443 2.44 -8.29 -12.24
CA ALA A 443 1.34 -8.95 -12.91
C ALA A 443 0.20 -7.97 -13.29
N ILE A 444 0.00 -6.91 -12.50
CA ILE A 444 -1.01 -5.87 -12.78
C ILE A 444 -0.47 -4.83 -13.77
N LEU A 445 0.76 -4.37 -13.58
CA LEU A 445 1.32 -3.26 -14.37
C LEU A 445 1.87 -3.67 -15.73
N ALA A 446 2.37 -4.90 -15.91
CA ALA A 446 2.91 -5.35 -17.20
C ALA A 446 1.82 -5.38 -18.30
N PRO A 447 0.61 -5.92 -18.08
CA PRO A 447 -0.48 -5.84 -19.05
C PRO A 447 -0.89 -4.39 -19.35
N LEU A 448 -0.89 -3.51 -18.35
CA LEU A 448 -1.18 -2.09 -18.53
C LEU A 448 -0.13 -1.41 -19.42
N GLY A 449 1.16 -1.64 -19.16
CA GLY A 449 2.25 -1.12 -19.98
C GLY A 449 2.18 -1.63 -21.42
N ALA A 450 1.91 -2.92 -21.61
CA ALA A 450 1.73 -3.52 -22.93
C ALA A 450 0.53 -2.91 -23.68
N PHE A 451 -0.61 -2.75 -22.99
CA PHE A 451 -1.81 -2.12 -23.54
C PHE A 451 -1.56 -0.67 -23.95
N LEU A 452 -0.93 0.14 -23.09
CA LEU A 452 -0.60 1.54 -23.39
C LEU A 452 0.38 1.65 -24.56
N THR A 453 1.37 0.76 -24.63
CA THR A 453 2.35 0.70 -25.71
C THR A 453 1.68 0.37 -27.05
N TYR A 454 0.86 -0.69 -27.08
CA TYR A 454 0.07 -1.06 -28.27
C TYR A 454 -0.81 0.11 -28.75
N LYS A 455 -1.46 0.78 -27.80
CA LYS A 455 -2.39 1.85 -28.06
C LYS A 455 -1.74 3.12 -28.62
N SER A 456 -0.61 3.52 -28.03
CA SER A 456 0.16 4.69 -28.46
C SER A 456 0.75 4.50 -29.87
N ASN A 457 1.06 3.24 -30.23
CA ASN A 457 1.48 2.91 -31.58
C ASN A 457 0.36 3.10 -32.62
N ASN A 458 -0.89 2.81 -32.27
CA ASN A 458 -2.05 2.86 -33.18
C ASN A 458 -2.79 4.23 -33.18
N ASP A 459 -2.17 5.30 -32.66
CA ASP A 459 -2.69 6.70 -32.65
C ASP A 459 -4.13 6.87 -32.13
N SER A 460 -4.62 5.93 -31.33
CA SER A 460 -5.98 6.04 -30.80
C SER A 460 -6.05 7.11 -29.69
N VAL A 461 -6.87 8.12 -29.91
CA VAL A 461 -7.13 9.27 -29.00
C VAL A 461 -7.96 8.82 -27.80
N VAL A 462 -7.46 7.87 -27.01
CA VAL A 462 -8.26 7.30 -25.92
C VAL A 462 -8.07 8.03 -24.60
N LEU A 463 -7.00 8.81 -24.42
CA LEU A 463 -6.86 9.72 -23.28
C LEU A 463 -7.08 11.18 -23.71
N ASN A 464 -8.21 11.45 -24.38
CA ASN A 464 -8.72 12.82 -24.38
C ASN A 464 -9.18 13.13 -22.95
N ALA A 465 -8.45 14.00 -22.26
CA ALA A 465 -8.84 14.47 -20.93
C ALA A 465 -10.29 14.96 -20.95
N ASP A 466 -10.70 15.63 -22.03
CA ASP A 466 -12.08 16.07 -22.24
C ASP A 466 -13.07 14.91 -22.37
N ALA A 467 -12.69 13.79 -22.99
CA ALA A 467 -13.54 12.61 -23.10
C ALA A 467 -13.75 11.95 -21.73
N TYR A 468 -12.71 11.86 -20.90
CA TYR A 468 -12.82 11.33 -19.53
C TYR A 468 -13.51 12.30 -18.59
N VAL A 469 -13.24 13.60 -18.67
CA VAL A 469 -13.95 14.63 -17.90
C VAL A 469 -15.43 14.64 -18.29
N ASN A 470 -15.76 14.55 -19.58
CA ASN A 470 -17.14 14.45 -20.03
C ASN A 470 -17.78 13.12 -19.64
N TRP A 471 -17.04 12.01 -19.65
CA TRP A 471 -17.51 10.73 -19.14
C TRP A 471 -17.77 10.76 -17.63
N PHE A 472 -16.88 11.36 -16.83
CA PHE A 472 -17.07 11.58 -15.39
C PHE A 472 -18.21 12.55 -15.10
N LYS A 473 -18.34 13.66 -15.85
CA LYS A 473 -19.48 14.58 -15.78
C LYS A 473 -20.79 13.87 -16.11
N ARG A 474 -20.81 12.98 -17.13
CA ARG A 474 -21.96 12.12 -17.46
C ARG A 474 -22.26 11.09 -16.36
N ILE A 475 -21.25 10.60 -15.65
CA ILE A 475 -21.42 9.62 -14.57
C ILE A 475 -21.90 10.23 -13.26
N LEU A 476 -21.27 11.33 -12.85
CA LEU A 476 -21.61 12.10 -11.65
C LEU A 476 -22.83 13.00 -11.86
N GLY A 477 -23.25 13.19 -13.11
CA GLY A 477 -24.39 14.01 -13.48
C GLY A 477 -24.18 15.49 -13.17
N ILE A 478 -23.01 16.04 -13.49
CA ILE A 478 -22.77 17.49 -13.39
C ILE A 478 -23.47 18.17 -14.57
N ARG A 479 -24.23 19.24 -14.32
CA ARG A 479 -24.99 19.98 -15.36
C ARG A 479 -24.03 20.59 -16.38
N SER A 480 -24.27 20.32 -17.67
CA SER A 480 -23.74 21.15 -18.77
C SER A 480 -24.67 22.34 -18.94
N MET A 481 -24.15 23.56 -18.79
CA MET A 481 -24.90 24.77 -19.11
C MET A 481 -24.84 25.03 -20.61
N ARG A 482 -25.98 25.42 -21.21
CA ARG A 482 -26.04 25.86 -22.60
C ARG A 482 -25.48 27.29 -22.66
N HIS A 483 -24.56 27.51 -23.60
CA HIS A 483 -23.96 28.81 -23.86
C HIS A 483 -24.20 29.15 -25.33
N LEU A 484 -25.31 29.82 -25.62
CA LEU A 484 -25.56 30.42 -26.92
C LEU A 484 -24.92 31.81 -26.94
N PHE A 485 -24.13 32.07 -27.99
CA PHE A 485 -23.55 33.37 -28.26
C PHE A 485 -24.36 34.05 -29.37
N ARG A 486 -24.42 35.38 -29.34
CA ARG A 486 -25.03 36.15 -30.44
C ARG A 486 -24.23 35.90 -31.72
N LYS A 487 -24.89 35.41 -32.76
CA LYS A 487 -24.27 35.23 -34.09
C LYS A 487 -24.02 36.61 -34.72
N GLU A 488 -22.84 36.80 -35.29
CA GLU A 488 -22.48 38.06 -35.98
C GLU A 488 -23.21 38.20 -37.34
N VAL A 489 -23.56 37.07 -37.96
CA VAL A 489 -24.29 37.01 -39.24
C VAL A 489 -25.46 36.04 -39.09
N ILE A 490 -26.66 36.52 -39.39
CA ILE A 490 -27.91 35.73 -39.39
C ILE A 490 -28.37 35.64 -40.85
N ILE A 491 -28.51 34.42 -41.37
CA ILE A 491 -28.89 34.15 -42.78
C ILE A 491 -30.42 34.15 -42.94
N HIS A 492 -31.13 33.59 -41.96
CA HIS A 492 -32.60 33.55 -41.91
C HIS A 492 -33.05 33.95 -40.50
N ASP A 493 -33.99 34.90 -40.41
CA ASP A 493 -34.63 35.24 -39.15
C ASP A 493 -35.59 34.08 -38.74
N PRO A 494 -35.78 33.81 -37.43
CA PRO A 494 -36.71 32.77 -36.97
C PRO A 494 -38.14 33.06 -37.41
N ASP A 495 -38.92 32.04 -37.78
CA ASP A 495 -40.31 32.27 -38.20
C ASP A 495 -41.26 32.24 -37.00
N TYR A 496 -41.51 33.43 -36.47
CA TYR A 496 -42.33 33.67 -35.29
C TYR A 496 -43.82 33.35 -35.47
N THR A 497 -44.29 33.01 -36.68
CA THR A 497 -45.70 32.67 -36.91
C THR A 497 -46.05 31.25 -36.48
N HIS A 498 -45.12 30.29 -36.65
CA HIS A 498 -45.35 28.89 -36.33
C HIS A 498 -44.69 28.47 -34.99
N LEU A 499 -43.63 29.16 -34.56
CA LEU A 499 -42.90 28.88 -33.31
C LEU A 499 -43.81 28.77 -32.05
N PRO A 500 -44.82 29.63 -31.82
CA PRO A 500 -45.69 29.49 -30.65
C PRO A 500 -46.47 28.17 -30.63
N ALA A 501 -46.95 27.71 -31.78
CA ALA A 501 -47.68 26.45 -31.89
C ALA A 501 -46.76 25.24 -31.65
N ASP A 502 -45.53 25.27 -32.16
CA ASP A 502 -44.55 24.21 -31.95
C ASP A 502 -44.01 24.14 -30.51
N LEU A 503 -43.82 25.29 -29.86
CA LEU A 503 -43.47 25.35 -28.43
C LEU A 503 -44.61 24.81 -27.55
N GLN A 504 -45.87 25.01 -27.95
CA GLN A 504 -47.02 24.48 -27.24
C GLN A 504 -47.13 22.95 -27.42
N ALA A 505 -46.89 22.46 -28.63
CA ALA A 505 -46.83 21.04 -28.92
C ALA A 505 -45.68 20.36 -28.14
N LEU A 506 -44.48 20.95 -28.13
CA LEU A 506 -43.35 20.43 -27.34
C LEU A 506 -43.68 20.40 -25.83
N SER A 507 -44.38 21.43 -25.32
CA SER A 507 -44.81 21.47 -23.92
C SER A 507 -45.81 20.36 -23.60
N ALA A 508 -46.72 20.04 -24.54
CA ALA A 508 -47.65 18.92 -24.41
C ALA A 508 -46.94 17.57 -24.43
N ASP A 509 -45.98 17.39 -25.34
CA ASP A 509 -45.15 16.17 -25.45
C ASP A 509 -44.35 15.93 -24.16
N CYS A 510 -43.74 16.98 -23.59
CA CYS A 510 -43.03 16.91 -22.31
C CYS A 510 -43.94 16.48 -21.15
N ARG A 511 -45.18 17.00 -21.07
CA ARG A 511 -46.16 16.63 -20.03
C ARG A 511 -46.60 15.17 -20.19
N ALA A 512 -46.98 14.79 -21.42
CA ALA A 512 -47.41 13.43 -21.73
C ALA A 512 -46.32 12.39 -21.41
N TYR A 513 -45.06 12.69 -21.76
CA TYR A 513 -43.93 11.81 -21.46
C TYR A 513 -43.66 11.69 -19.95
N ALA A 514 -43.67 12.81 -19.22
CA ALA A 514 -43.43 12.83 -17.78
C ALA A 514 -44.47 12.01 -16.99
N GLU A 515 -45.74 12.10 -17.40
CA GLU A 515 -46.86 11.34 -16.82
C GLU A 515 -46.79 9.86 -17.20
N LYS A 516 -46.66 9.54 -18.50
CA LYS A 516 -46.61 8.16 -19.02
C LYS A 516 -45.49 7.33 -18.38
N LYS A 517 -44.31 7.93 -18.18
CA LYS A 517 -43.17 7.25 -17.56
C LYS A 517 -43.13 7.38 -16.04
N ALA A 518 -44.02 8.15 -15.41
CA ALA A 518 -44.02 8.40 -13.97
C ALA A 518 -42.62 8.73 -13.41
N LEU A 519 -41.95 9.74 -13.99
CA LEU A 519 -40.53 10.06 -13.75
C LEU A 519 -40.20 10.38 -12.27
N ARG A 520 -41.20 10.74 -11.46
CA ARG A 520 -41.06 11.01 -10.02
C ARG A 520 -40.94 9.74 -9.16
N ARG A 521 -41.44 8.59 -9.63
CA ARG A 521 -41.45 7.33 -8.86
C ARG A 521 -40.19 6.50 -9.10
N ALA A 522 -39.74 5.79 -8.08
CA ALA A 522 -38.63 4.84 -8.21
C ALA A 522 -39.00 3.71 -9.20
N PRO A 523 -38.13 3.36 -10.16
CA PRO A 523 -38.38 2.26 -11.08
C PRO A 523 -38.33 0.91 -10.33
N ASN A 524 -39.08 -0.08 -10.77
CA ASN A 524 -38.95 -1.44 -10.21
C ASN A 524 -37.59 -2.03 -10.61
N TYR A 525 -36.80 -2.49 -9.63
CA TYR A 525 -35.44 -2.99 -9.85
C TYR A 525 -35.37 -4.12 -10.90
N PHE A 526 -36.22 -5.15 -10.79
CA PHE A 526 -36.18 -6.29 -11.71
C PHE A 526 -36.65 -5.90 -13.13
N LYS A 527 -37.72 -5.11 -13.22
CA LYS A 527 -38.23 -4.61 -14.51
C LYS A 527 -37.22 -3.69 -15.20
N LEU A 528 -36.46 -2.92 -14.41
CA LEU A 528 -35.41 -2.04 -14.92
C LEU A 528 -34.31 -2.81 -15.63
N TRP A 529 -33.93 -4.00 -15.17
CA TRP A 529 -32.84 -4.78 -15.78
C TRP A 529 -33.33 -5.79 -16.85
N MET A 530 -34.59 -6.25 -16.77
CA MET A 530 -35.11 -7.33 -17.63
C MET A 530 -35.92 -6.88 -18.86
N ALA A 531 -36.44 -5.65 -18.94
CA ALA A 531 -37.23 -5.23 -20.12
C ALA A 531 -36.37 -5.10 -21.40
N GLY A 532 -36.93 -5.26 -22.61
CA GLY A 532 -36.15 -5.17 -23.87
C GLY A 532 -36.27 -3.84 -24.63
N ALA A 533 -37.09 -2.89 -24.15
CA ALA A 533 -37.50 -1.72 -24.94
C ALA A 533 -36.55 -0.52 -24.76
N ASN A 534 -36.11 0.06 -25.88
CA ASN A 534 -35.46 1.37 -25.94
C ASN A 534 -36.54 2.46 -25.88
N ASP A 535 -36.22 3.59 -25.25
CA ASP A 535 -37.14 4.72 -25.14
C ASP A 535 -36.81 5.75 -26.23
N GLU A 536 -37.41 5.60 -27.42
CA GLU A 536 -37.18 6.49 -28.57
C GLU A 536 -37.95 7.83 -28.42
N GLU A 537 -38.97 7.88 -27.55
CA GLU A 537 -39.82 9.07 -27.34
C GLU A 537 -39.03 10.29 -26.82
N ILE A 538 -38.06 10.06 -25.93
CA ILE A 538 -37.23 11.15 -25.37
C ILE A 538 -36.18 11.66 -26.37
N GLU A 539 -35.77 10.80 -27.30
CA GLU A 539 -34.87 11.18 -28.40
C GLU A 539 -35.60 12.14 -29.34
N GLY A 540 -36.84 11.83 -29.72
CA GLY A 540 -37.69 12.73 -30.50
C GLY A 540 -37.98 14.07 -29.81
N ILE A 541 -38.27 14.08 -28.51
CA ILE A 541 -38.48 15.33 -27.75
C ILE A 541 -37.20 16.18 -27.73
N ASN A 542 -36.03 15.55 -27.57
CA ASN A 542 -34.76 16.25 -27.56
C ASN A 542 -34.40 16.80 -28.95
N GLU A 543 -34.58 16.03 -30.02
CA GLU A 543 -34.35 16.51 -31.40
C GLU A 543 -35.23 17.71 -31.72
N ARG A 544 -36.51 17.67 -31.34
CA ARG A 544 -37.45 18.79 -31.52
C ARG A 544 -37.03 20.02 -30.71
N LEU A 545 -36.60 19.83 -29.46
CA LEU A 545 -36.09 20.92 -28.62
C LEU A 545 -34.83 21.57 -29.23
N GLU A 546 -33.86 20.78 -29.68
CA GLU A 546 -32.63 21.29 -30.29
C GLU A 546 -32.92 22.00 -31.60
N SER A 547 -33.81 21.46 -32.44
CA SER A 547 -34.23 22.10 -33.70
C SER A 547 -34.85 23.48 -33.46
N LEU A 548 -35.79 23.59 -32.51
CA LEU A 548 -36.44 24.85 -32.17
C LEU A 548 -35.45 25.85 -31.55
N VAL A 549 -34.52 25.37 -30.72
CA VAL A 549 -33.49 26.23 -30.12
C VAL A 549 -32.50 26.72 -31.19
N ASP A 550 -32.11 25.89 -32.15
CA ASP A 550 -31.22 26.30 -33.24
C ASP A 550 -31.90 27.34 -34.15
N GLU A 551 -33.17 27.14 -34.48
CA GLU A 551 -33.96 28.13 -35.23
C GLU A 551 -34.06 29.45 -34.46
N MET A 552 -34.47 29.43 -33.19
CA MET A 552 -34.59 30.64 -32.36
C MET A 552 -33.23 31.27 -32.03
N SER A 553 -32.11 30.53 -32.10
CA SER A 553 -30.76 31.07 -31.89
C SER A 553 -30.38 32.11 -32.95
N ASN A 554 -31.08 32.13 -34.09
CA ASN A 554 -30.93 33.13 -35.14
C ASN A 554 -31.65 34.45 -34.81
N THR A 555 -32.13 34.66 -33.58
CA THR A 555 -32.76 35.91 -33.18
C THR A 555 -31.76 37.07 -32.95
N LYS A 556 -32.23 38.29 -33.22
CA LYS A 556 -31.50 39.54 -32.90
C LYS A 556 -31.78 40.04 -31.47
N SER A 557 -32.80 39.50 -30.79
CA SER A 557 -33.22 39.94 -29.45
C SER A 557 -32.36 39.32 -28.35
N ILE A 558 -31.73 40.17 -27.53
CA ILE A 558 -30.94 39.74 -26.36
C ILE A 558 -31.84 39.08 -25.31
N HIS A 559 -33.08 39.55 -25.15
CA HIS A 559 -34.04 38.98 -24.21
C HIS A 559 -34.43 37.56 -24.58
N LEU A 560 -34.66 37.30 -25.87
CA LEU A 560 -34.95 35.95 -26.35
C LEU A 560 -33.72 35.05 -26.19
N LEU A 561 -32.53 35.51 -26.56
CA LEU A 561 -31.29 34.72 -26.43
C LEU A 561 -30.97 34.35 -24.97
N ASN A 562 -31.22 35.26 -24.03
CA ASN A 562 -31.10 34.98 -22.59
C ASN A 562 -32.13 33.95 -22.11
N ALA A 563 -33.36 33.98 -22.63
CA ALA A 563 -34.36 32.94 -22.35
C ALA A 563 -33.94 31.59 -22.92
N LEU A 564 -33.37 31.54 -24.13
CA LEU A 564 -32.87 30.31 -24.76
C LEU A 564 -31.73 29.65 -23.96
N ASN A 565 -30.88 30.44 -23.28
CA ASN A 565 -29.83 29.93 -22.40
C ASN A 565 -30.38 29.21 -21.15
N ASN A 566 -31.66 29.40 -20.80
CA ASN A 566 -32.30 28.70 -19.68
C ASN A 566 -32.77 27.29 -20.03
N TYR A 567 -32.77 26.90 -21.30
CA TYR A 567 -33.09 25.53 -21.69
C TYR A 567 -32.04 24.53 -21.17
N PRO A 568 -32.46 23.43 -20.52
CA PRO A 568 -31.55 22.37 -20.13
C PRO A 568 -31.10 21.55 -21.36
N ILE A 569 -29.87 21.05 -21.34
CA ILE A 569 -29.40 20.04 -22.29
C ILE A 569 -29.84 18.67 -21.76
N ILE A 570 -30.71 17.97 -22.48
CA ILE A 570 -31.26 16.69 -22.04
C ILE A 570 -30.27 15.55 -22.32
N PRO A 571 -29.83 14.80 -21.31
CA PRO A 571 -29.04 13.59 -21.53
C PRO A 571 -29.96 12.42 -21.87
N VAL A 572 -30.25 12.22 -23.16
CA VAL A 572 -31.23 11.25 -23.73
C VAL A 572 -31.07 9.80 -23.22
N SER A 573 -29.87 9.38 -22.81
CA SER A 573 -29.58 8.01 -22.35
C SER A 573 -29.30 7.88 -20.85
N ALA A 574 -29.20 8.97 -20.09
CA ALA A 574 -28.69 8.90 -18.72
C ALA A 574 -29.73 8.42 -17.68
N HIS A 575 -31.02 8.54 -17.98
CA HIS A 575 -32.14 7.99 -17.20
C HIS A 575 -32.51 6.56 -17.61
N LEU A 576 -31.81 6.01 -18.60
CA LEU A 576 -31.93 4.63 -19.06
C LEU A 576 -30.76 3.80 -18.54
N ARG A 577 -30.72 2.54 -18.96
CA ARG A 577 -29.69 1.58 -18.53
C ARG A 577 -28.31 1.97 -19.04
N PRO A 578 -27.25 1.56 -18.31
CA PRO A 578 -25.88 1.94 -18.68
C PRO A 578 -25.40 1.34 -20.02
N PHE A 579 -25.95 0.20 -20.47
CA PHE A 579 -25.51 -0.46 -21.71
C PHE A 579 -26.65 -0.64 -22.70
N ARG A 580 -26.35 -0.58 -24.01
CA ARG A 580 -27.31 -0.97 -25.07
C ARG A 580 -27.50 -2.49 -25.16
N ASN A 581 -26.52 -3.28 -24.72
CA ASN A 581 -26.55 -4.73 -24.82
C ASN A 581 -27.32 -5.34 -23.63
N TYR A 582 -28.31 -6.20 -23.92
CA TYR A 582 -29.19 -6.81 -22.91
C TYR A 582 -28.41 -7.61 -21.86
N TRP A 583 -27.48 -8.45 -22.31
CA TRP A 583 -26.68 -9.32 -21.42
C TRP A 583 -25.79 -8.54 -20.45
N LEU A 584 -25.21 -7.42 -20.87
CA LEU A 584 -24.39 -6.57 -20.01
C LEU A 584 -25.24 -5.91 -18.91
N ASN A 585 -26.47 -5.50 -19.24
CA ASN A 585 -27.40 -4.96 -18.25
C ASN A 585 -27.85 -6.04 -17.26
N LEU A 586 -28.13 -7.26 -17.73
CA LEU A 586 -28.50 -8.37 -16.86
C LEU A 586 -27.37 -8.71 -15.87
N ALA A 587 -26.12 -8.77 -16.36
CA ALA A 587 -24.95 -9.02 -15.53
C ALA A 587 -24.72 -7.91 -14.49
N CYS A 588 -24.88 -6.63 -14.87
CA CYS A 588 -24.80 -5.51 -13.94
C CYS A 588 -25.90 -5.53 -12.88
N GLY A 589 -27.13 -5.92 -13.24
CA GLY A 589 -28.24 -6.07 -12.29
C GLY A 589 -28.04 -7.22 -11.30
N LEU A 590 -27.36 -8.30 -11.72
CA LEU A 590 -27.06 -9.48 -10.90
C LEU A 590 -25.91 -9.23 -9.91
N LEU A 591 -24.93 -8.40 -10.27
CA LEU A 591 -23.86 -7.94 -9.38
C LEU A 591 -24.37 -6.83 -8.45
N VAL A 592 -24.99 -7.21 -7.34
CA VAL A 592 -25.67 -6.34 -6.36
C VAL A 592 -24.98 -4.99 -6.06
N PRO A 593 -23.68 -4.91 -5.70
CA PRO A 593 -23.04 -3.62 -5.40
C PRO A 593 -22.96 -2.69 -6.62
N ILE A 594 -22.77 -3.24 -7.82
CA ILE A 594 -22.71 -2.48 -9.08
C ILE A 594 -24.13 -2.10 -9.53
N GLY A 595 -25.07 -3.04 -9.44
CA GLY A 595 -26.48 -2.84 -9.79
C GLY A 595 -27.17 -1.78 -8.94
N LEU A 596 -26.92 -1.77 -7.63
CA LEU A 596 -27.46 -0.74 -6.72
C LEU A 596 -26.90 0.65 -7.04
N PHE A 597 -25.61 0.78 -7.32
CA PHE A 597 -24.99 2.05 -7.72
C PHE A 597 -25.69 2.65 -8.96
N PHE A 598 -25.87 1.85 -10.01
CA PHE A 598 -26.57 2.30 -11.22
C PHE A 598 -28.07 2.52 -11.01
N TYR A 599 -28.72 1.75 -10.13
CA TYR A 599 -30.13 1.92 -9.80
C TYR A 599 -30.40 3.29 -9.15
N PHE A 600 -29.65 3.65 -8.10
CA PHE A 600 -29.78 4.95 -7.45
C PHE A 600 -29.43 6.10 -8.39
N ARG A 601 -28.40 5.91 -9.24
CA ARG A 601 -28.07 6.87 -10.30
C ARG A 601 -29.26 7.08 -11.25
N ILE A 602 -29.80 6.01 -11.82
CA ILE A 602 -30.92 6.08 -12.77
C ILE A 602 -32.12 6.78 -12.13
N TRP A 603 -32.45 6.44 -10.88
CA TRP A 603 -33.54 7.10 -10.17
C TRP A 603 -33.30 8.60 -10.00
N ALA A 604 -32.10 9.01 -9.60
CA ALA A 604 -31.72 10.42 -9.49
C ALA A 604 -31.82 11.16 -10.85
N PHE A 605 -31.43 10.50 -11.95
CA PHE A 605 -31.57 11.07 -13.30
C PHE A 605 -33.03 11.12 -13.78
N ARG A 606 -33.92 10.20 -13.38
CA ARG A 606 -35.36 10.28 -13.69
C ARG A 606 -36.03 11.48 -13.00
N ILE A 607 -35.72 11.69 -11.72
CA ILE A 607 -36.19 12.88 -10.99
C ILE A 607 -35.65 14.15 -11.63
N ARG A 608 -34.39 14.14 -12.05
CA ARG A 608 -33.76 15.26 -12.76
C ARG A 608 -34.44 15.55 -14.09
N LEU A 609 -34.67 14.53 -14.90
CA LEU A 609 -35.35 14.67 -16.19
C LEU A 609 -36.75 15.28 -16.00
N ASN A 610 -37.48 14.89 -14.95
CA ASN A 610 -38.76 15.53 -14.63
C ASN A 610 -38.62 17.05 -14.37
N LYS A 611 -37.60 17.47 -13.62
CA LYS A 611 -37.31 18.90 -13.39
C LYS A 611 -36.89 19.61 -14.67
N ASP A 612 -36.16 18.93 -15.56
CA ASP A 612 -35.76 19.47 -16.85
C ASP A 612 -36.98 19.66 -17.78
N MET A 613 -37.93 18.71 -17.79
CA MET A 613 -39.21 18.83 -18.50
C MET A 613 -40.05 20.02 -17.97
N GLU A 614 -40.17 20.17 -16.65
CA GLU A 614 -40.84 21.32 -16.03
C GLU A 614 -40.16 22.65 -16.41
N ARG A 615 -38.83 22.66 -16.49
CA ARG A 615 -38.06 23.84 -16.91
C ARG A 615 -38.25 24.16 -18.39
N ILE A 616 -38.34 23.15 -19.26
CA ILE A 616 -38.64 23.35 -20.69
C ILE A 616 -40.02 23.98 -20.85
N ILE A 617 -41.04 23.44 -20.18
CA ILE A 617 -42.41 23.97 -20.23
C ILE A 617 -42.43 25.44 -19.78
N LYS A 618 -41.78 25.76 -18.65
CA LYS A 618 -41.69 27.13 -18.16
C LYS A 618 -40.95 28.06 -19.13
N THR A 619 -39.85 27.57 -19.70
CA THR A 619 -39.04 28.36 -20.65
C THR A 619 -39.80 28.58 -21.96
N ASN A 620 -40.58 27.60 -22.43
CA ASN A 620 -41.46 27.73 -23.60
C ASN A 620 -42.53 28.82 -23.36
N GLU A 621 -43.16 28.84 -22.17
CA GLU A 621 -44.12 29.89 -21.80
C GLU A 621 -43.48 31.28 -21.74
N ASP A 622 -42.27 31.38 -21.19
CA ASP A 622 -41.51 32.65 -21.14
C ASP A 622 -41.11 33.12 -22.56
N VAL A 623 -40.64 32.20 -23.42
CA VAL A 623 -40.31 32.48 -24.82
C VAL A 623 -41.53 32.93 -25.62
N GLN A 624 -42.68 32.25 -25.47
CA GLN A 624 -43.93 32.64 -26.12
C GLN A 624 -44.34 34.06 -25.73
N LYS A 625 -44.28 34.40 -24.44
CA LYS A 625 -44.56 35.79 -23.98
C LYS A 625 -43.59 36.79 -24.58
N ILE A 626 -42.30 36.46 -24.66
CA ILE A 626 -41.28 37.35 -25.25
C ILE A 626 -41.56 37.57 -26.74
N ILE A 627 -41.96 36.54 -27.47
CA ILE A 627 -42.35 36.61 -28.88
C ILE A 627 -43.60 37.49 -29.05
N GLU A 628 -44.63 37.29 -28.23
CA GLU A 628 -45.88 38.07 -28.28
C GLU A 628 -45.70 39.55 -27.90
N THR A 629 -44.75 39.87 -27.02
CA THR A 629 -44.54 41.23 -26.48
C THR A 629 -43.57 42.07 -27.30
N ASN A 630 -42.61 41.46 -28.01
CA ASN A 630 -41.57 42.17 -28.77
C ASN A 630 -41.79 42.20 -30.29
N LEU A 631 -42.81 41.51 -30.82
CA LEU A 631 -43.09 41.38 -32.27
C LEU A 631 -44.50 41.84 -32.68
N LYS A 632 -45.23 42.49 -31.77
CA LYS A 632 -46.29 43.44 -32.09
C LYS A 632 -45.77 44.84 -31.85
#